data_AF-L5NYW3-F1
#
_entry.id   AF-L5NYW3-F1
#
_cell.length_a   1.000
_cell.length_b   1.000
_cell.length_c   1.000
_cell.angle_alpha   90.00
_cell.angle_beta   90.00
_cell.angle_gamma   90.00
#
_symmetry.space_group_name_H-M   'P 1'
#
loop_
_entity.id
_entity.type
_entity.pdbx_description
1 polymer ?
#
loop_
_entity_poly.entity_id
_entity_poly.type
_entity_poly.pdbx_seq_one_letter_code
_entity_poly.pdbx_strand_id
1 'polypeptide(L)'
;MSESTSLAWFRRDLRLHDNAALAAACDADRVVPVYCVDPREYGDRPFGGPDSFDFEKTGAHRARFRLESLADLRASLRDRGSDLVVREGRPESVLPEVAATVDADFVTVHTRPTPEESRVESAVETELRDGGVELRRFWGHTLTHLDDLPMALSDLPDTYTTFRKAVESAAEDAGTGDAAAGDEHASDGDPGGRDPLPEPTV
;
A
#
# COMPACT_ATOMS: atom_id res chain seq x y z
N MET A 1 25.74 8.03 16.22
CA MET A 1 24.38 7.50 16.06
C MET A 1 24.38 6.74 14.75
N SER A 2 23.81 5.54 14.68
CA SER A 2 23.66 4.85 13.40
C SER A 2 22.65 5.64 12.58
N GLU A 3 22.93 5.91 11.30
CA GLU A 3 21.94 6.47 10.39
C GLU A 3 20.90 5.39 10.10
N SER A 4 19.63 5.76 10.21
CA SER A 4 18.49 4.89 9.93
C SER A 4 18.18 4.85 8.43
N THR A 5 17.83 3.68 7.92
CA THR A 5 17.49 3.48 6.50
C THR A 5 16.11 2.84 6.39
N SER A 6 15.25 3.40 5.54
CA SER A 6 13.94 2.84 5.23
C SER A 6 13.84 2.40 3.77
N LEU A 7 13.01 1.40 3.50
CA LEU A 7 12.52 1.12 2.15
C LEU A 7 11.11 1.69 1.98
N ALA A 8 10.89 2.48 0.94
CA ALA A 8 9.55 2.88 0.52
C ALA A 8 9.07 1.93 -0.58
N TRP A 9 8.25 0.94 -0.24
CA TRP A 9 7.76 -0.07 -1.20
C TRP A 9 6.52 0.44 -1.94
N PHE A 10 6.73 0.85 -3.19
CA PHE A 10 5.68 1.30 -4.10
C PHE A 10 4.94 0.13 -4.76
N ARG A 11 3.63 0.26 -4.92
CA ARG A 11 2.79 -0.69 -5.69
C ARG A 11 1.91 0.00 -6.73
N ARG A 12 0.67 0.34 -6.40
CA ARG A 12 -0.26 1.07 -7.32
C ARG A 12 -0.44 2.54 -6.95
N ASP A 13 0.40 2.99 -6.04
CA ASP A 13 0.50 4.32 -5.46
C ASP A 13 1.74 5.03 -6.02
N LEU A 14 1.90 4.98 -7.35
CA LEU A 14 3.06 5.51 -8.09
C LEU A 14 3.07 7.05 -8.13
N ARG A 15 3.15 7.69 -6.96
CA ARG A 15 3.05 9.13 -6.77
C ARG A 15 3.89 9.58 -5.58
N LEU A 16 4.34 10.83 -5.62
CA LEU A 16 5.03 11.48 -4.49
C LEU A 16 4.10 12.34 -3.62
N HIS A 17 3.06 12.91 -4.23
CA HIS A 17 2.10 13.74 -3.51
C HIS A 17 1.15 12.85 -2.70
N ASP A 18 0.77 13.35 -1.52
CA ASP A 18 -0.26 12.73 -0.67
C ASP A 18 -0.06 11.20 -0.54
N ASN A 19 1.17 10.82 -0.19
CA ASN A 19 1.57 9.43 -0.04
C ASN A 19 2.08 9.23 1.40
N ALA A 20 1.18 8.80 2.28
CA ALA A 20 1.47 8.63 3.71
C ALA A 20 2.57 7.58 3.95
N ALA A 21 2.61 6.51 3.14
CA ALA A 21 3.66 5.51 3.24
C ALA A 21 5.04 6.09 2.90
N LEU A 22 5.12 6.92 1.85
CA LEU A 22 6.36 7.64 1.50
C LEU A 22 6.73 8.67 2.56
N ALA A 23 5.76 9.43 3.07
CA ALA A 23 5.99 10.43 4.12
C ALA A 23 6.61 9.78 5.37
N ALA A 24 6.04 8.67 5.85
CA ALA A 24 6.59 7.92 6.97
C ALA A 24 7.95 7.25 6.66
N ALA A 25 8.24 6.92 5.40
CA ALA A 25 9.57 6.43 5.02
C ALA A 25 10.63 7.53 5.22
N CYS A 26 10.28 8.78 4.91
CA CYS A 26 11.14 9.96 5.04
C CYS A 26 11.44 10.37 6.49
N ASP A 27 10.85 9.71 7.50
CA ASP A 27 11.25 9.87 8.89
C ASP A 27 12.63 9.23 9.19
N ALA A 28 13.11 8.35 8.30
CA ALA A 28 14.47 7.80 8.35
C ALA A 28 15.50 8.75 7.71
N ASP A 29 16.77 8.61 8.09
CA ASP A 29 17.87 9.43 7.54
C ASP A 29 18.11 9.15 6.05
N ARG A 30 17.85 7.90 5.61
CA ARG A 30 17.98 7.46 4.22
C ARG A 30 16.72 6.73 3.77
N VAL A 31 16.22 7.07 2.60
CA VAL A 31 15.06 6.40 1.99
C VAL A 31 15.47 5.75 0.67
N VAL A 32 15.14 4.47 0.52
CA VAL A 32 15.31 3.73 -0.72
C VAL A 32 13.94 3.38 -1.29
N PRO A 33 13.45 4.13 -2.31
CA PRO A 33 12.26 3.77 -3.06
C PRO A 33 12.45 2.46 -3.82
N VAL A 34 11.53 1.50 -3.65
CA VAL A 34 11.59 0.18 -4.29
C VAL A 34 10.26 -0.14 -4.98
N TYR A 35 10.35 -0.68 -6.20
CA TYR A 35 9.23 -1.28 -6.92
C TYR A 35 9.59 -2.69 -7.41
N CYS A 36 8.73 -3.65 -7.09
CA CYS A 36 8.87 -5.04 -7.52
C CYS A 36 7.94 -5.30 -8.71
N VAL A 37 8.50 -5.69 -9.85
CA VAL A 37 7.77 -6.26 -10.99
C VAL A 37 7.46 -7.72 -10.63
N ASP A 38 6.31 -7.93 -9.99
CA ASP A 38 5.89 -9.25 -9.53
C ASP A 38 5.43 -10.12 -10.71
N PRO A 39 6.09 -11.28 -10.98
CA PRO A 39 5.71 -12.15 -12.09
C PRO A 39 4.27 -12.67 -12.00
N ARG A 40 3.65 -12.67 -10.79
CA ARG A 40 2.25 -13.08 -10.61
C ARG A 40 1.26 -12.10 -11.23
N GLU A 41 1.66 -10.86 -11.51
CA GLU A 41 0.78 -9.85 -12.11
C GLU A 41 0.71 -9.93 -13.65
N TYR A 42 1.53 -10.77 -14.29
CA TYR A 42 1.65 -10.86 -15.74
C TYR A 42 1.44 -12.30 -16.24
N GLY A 43 1.16 -12.43 -17.54
CA GLY A 43 0.86 -13.71 -18.18
C GLY A 43 -0.57 -14.20 -17.97
N ASP A 44 -0.85 -15.36 -18.56
CA ASP A 44 -2.18 -15.99 -18.52
C ASP A 44 -2.44 -16.63 -17.17
N ARG A 45 -3.66 -16.43 -16.64
CA ARG A 45 -4.12 -16.95 -15.36
C ARG A 45 -5.54 -17.49 -15.50
N PRO A 46 -5.90 -18.55 -14.77
CA PRO A 46 -7.28 -18.99 -14.71
C PRO A 46 -8.13 -17.96 -13.97
N PHE A 47 -9.26 -17.58 -14.57
CA PHE A 47 -10.35 -16.91 -13.87
C PHE A 47 -11.16 -17.96 -13.08
N GLY A 48 -12.04 -17.60 -12.14
CA GLY A 48 -13.18 -18.43 -11.70
C GLY A 48 -13.07 -19.96 -11.39
N GLY A 49 -11.92 -20.54 -11.03
CA GLY A 49 -11.81 -21.98 -10.69
C GLY A 49 -11.48 -22.90 -11.87
N PRO A 50 -11.46 -24.24 -11.68
CA PRO A 50 -10.93 -25.20 -12.66
C PRO A 50 -11.65 -25.21 -14.02
N ASP A 51 -12.92 -24.81 -14.05
CA ASP A 51 -13.78 -24.83 -15.24
C ASP A 51 -13.94 -23.46 -15.92
N SER A 52 -13.11 -22.48 -15.56
CA SER A 52 -13.17 -21.13 -16.13
C SER A 52 -12.28 -20.94 -17.35
N PHE A 53 -12.16 -19.69 -17.80
CA PHE A 53 -11.28 -19.29 -18.90
C PHE A 53 -9.97 -18.70 -18.38
N ASP A 54 -8.91 -18.88 -19.16
CA ASP A 54 -7.67 -18.17 -18.95
C ASP A 54 -7.79 -16.72 -19.43
N PHE A 55 -7.18 -15.79 -18.68
CA PHE A 55 -7.09 -14.39 -19.05
C PHE A 55 -5.70 -13.84 -18.76
N GLU A 56 -5.27 -12.87 -19.56
CA GLU A 56 -4.03 -12.16 -19.31
C GLU A 56 -4.19 -11.28 -18.06
N LYS A 57 -3.47 -11.60 -16.98
CA LYS A 57 -3.60 -10.91 -15.68
C LYS A 57 -3.33 -9.42 -15.79
N THR A 58 -2.43 -9.01 -16.68
CA THR A 58 -2.18 -7.62 -17.06
C THR A 58 -1.97 -7.49 -18.56
N GLY A 59 -3.02 -7.03 -19.25
CA GLY A 59 -2.96 -6.78 -20.69
C GLY A 59 -1.98 -5.69 -21.11
N ALA A 60 -1.56 -5.74 -22.38
CA ALA A 60 -0.55 -4.85 -22.95
C ALA A 60 -0.79 -3.34 -22.70
N HIS A 61 -2.04 -2.88 -22.76
CA HIS A 61 -2.37 -1.47 -22.49
C HIS A 61 -2.06 -1.06 -21.05
N ARG A 62 -2.45 -1.89 -20.07
CA ARG A 62 -2.18 -1.63 -18.64
C ARG A 62 -0.70 -1.79 -18.32
N ALA A 63 -0.03 -2.79 -18.92
CA ALA A 63 1.41 -2.96 -18.78
C ALA A 63 2.16 -1.72 -19.28
N ARG A 64 1.81 -1.20 -20.47
CA ARG A 64 2.40 0.03 -21.00
C ARG A 64 2.17 1.23 -20.09
N PHE A 65 0.93 1.47 -19.66
CA PHE A 65 0.61 2.57 -18.75
C PHE A 65 1.43 2.48 -17.45
N ARG A 66 1.61 1.27 -16.91
CA ARG A 66 2.41 1.04 -15.71
C ARG A 66 3.90 1.35 -15.94
N LEU A 67 4.47 0.95 -17.07
CA LEU A 67 5.86 1.29 -17.42
C LEU A 67 6.05 2.81 -17.55
N GLU A 68 5.12 3.50 -18.20
CA GLU A 68 5.13 4.96 -18.31
C GLU A 68 5.00 5.62 -16.92
N SER A 69 4.13 5.09 -16.05
CA SER A 69 3.97 5.56 -14.67
C SER A 69 5.23 5.36 -13.81
N LEU A 70 5.93 4.23 -13.97
CA LEU A 70 7.19 3.97 -13.27
C LEU A 70 8.31 4.88 -13.75
N ALA A 71 8.35 5.18 -15.05
CA ALA A 71 9.31 6.12 -15.62
C ALA A 71 9.10 7.53 -15.06
N ASP A 72 7.84 7.98 -14.96
CA ASP A 72 7.48 9.28 -14.38
C ASP A 72 7.82 9.36 -12.88
N LEU A 73 7.47 8.32 -12.10
CA LEU A 73 7.83 8.25 -10.68
C LEU A 73 9.35 8.32 -10.47
N ARG A 74 10.12 7.55 -11.26
CA ARG A 74 11.58 7.56 -11.20
C ARG A 74 12.15 8.95 -11.53
N ALA A 75 11.64 9.61 -12.57
CA ALA A 75 12.05 10.97 -12.91
C ALA A 75 11.76 11.95 -11.76
N SER A 76 10.55 11.90 -11.21
CA SER A 76 10.12 12.74 -10.09
C SER A 76 10.97 12.56 -8.82
N LEU A 77 11.43 11.33 -8.55
CA LEU A 77 12.36 11.02 -7.45
C LEU A 77 13.77 11.56 -7.71
N ARG A 78 14.27 11.43 -8.95
CA ARG A 78 15.58 11.95 -9.36
C ARG A 78 15.68 13.46 -9.30
N ASP A 79 14.61 14.16 -9.65
CA ASP A 79 14.52 15.62 -9.51
C ASP A 79 14.65 16.08 -8.05
N ARG A 80 14.47 15.16 -7.09
CA ARG A 80 14.61 15.39 -5.64
C ARG A 80 15.87 14.75 -5.05
N GLY A 81 16.80 14.28 -5.89
CA GLY A 81 18.06 13.69 -5.45
C GLY A 81 17.99 12.24 -4.99
N SER A 82 16.89 11.53 -5.26
CA SER A 82 16.73 10.10 -5.01
C SER A 82 16.76 9.29 -6.32
N ASP A 83 16.36 8.02 -6.29
CA ASP A 83 16.09 7.19 -7.47
C ASP A 83 15.06 6.11 -7.11
N LEU A 84 14.58 5.35 -8.10
CA LEU A 84 13.70 4.20 -7.90
C LEU A 84 14.44 2.90 -8.19
N VAL A 85 14.60 2.04 -7.18
CA VAL A 85 15.07 0.66 -7.38
C VAL A 85 13.94 -0.15 -7.98
N VAL A 86 14.14 -0.66 -9.19
CA VAL A 86 13.20 -1.57 -9.86
C VAL A 86 13.84 -2.96 -9.93
N ARG A 87 13.11 -3.97 -9.49
CA ARG A 87 13.53 -5.37 -9.52
C ARG A 87 12.40 -6.24 -10.03
N GLU A 88 12.74 -7.26 -10.80
CA GLU A 88 11.80 -8.32 -11.18
C GLU A 88 11.90 -9.44 -10.17
N GLY A 89 10.75 -9.90 -9.67
CA GLY A 89 10.70 -10.94 -8.66
C GLY A 89 9.54 -10.76 -7.69
N ARG A 90 9.33 -11.78 -6.87
CA ARG A 90 8.31 -11.75 -5.82
C ARG A 90 8.75 -10.77 -4.72
N PRO A 91 7.89 -9.84 -4.27
CA PRO A 91 8.22 -8.90 -3.20
C PRO A 91 8.76 -9.59 -1.93
N GLU A 92 8.21 -10.74 -1.56
CA GLU A 92 8.65 -11.50 -0.39
C GLU A 92 10.08 -12.06 -0.51
N SER A 93 10.65 -12.13 -1.71
CA SER A 93 12.06 -12.48 -1.91
C SER A 93 12.94 -11.26 -2.13
N VAL A 94 12.44 -10.27 -2.89
CA VAL A 94 13.19 -9.08 -3.28
C VAL A 94 13.38 -8.10 -2.12
N LEU A 95 12.34 -7.84 -1.33
CA LEU A 95 12.40 -6.82 -0.28
C LEU A 95 13.39 -7.19 0.84
N PRO A 96 13.44 -8.45 1.34
CA PRO A 96 14.48 -8.85 2.29
C PRO A 96 15.90 -8.73 1.72
N GLU A 97 16.12 -9.09 0.45
CA GLU A 97 17.43 -8.96 -0.21
C GLU A 97 17.88 -7.49 -0.28
N VAL A 98 16.97 -6.61 -0.69
CA VAL A 98 17.24 -5.17 -0.77
C VAL A 98 17.46 -4.59 0.63
N ALA A 99 16.63 -4.96 1.61
CA ALA A 99 16.74 -4.51 2.99
C ALA A 99 18.10 -4.88 3.60
N ALA A 100 18.55 -6.13 3.42
CA ALA A 100 19.86 -6.58 3.89
C ALA A 100 21.03 -5.89 3.16
N THR A 101 20.86 -5.52 1.89
CA THR A 101 21.91 -4.83 1.12
C THR A 101 22.15 -3.39 1.60
N VAL A 102 21.13 -2.74 2.12
CA VAL A 102 21.18 -1.32 2.53
C VAL A 102 21.07 -1.13 4.04
N ASP A 103 21.10 -2.22 4.81
CA ASP A 103 20.88 -2.23 6.26
C ASP A 103 19.60 -1.47 6.67
N ALA A 104 18.47 -1.79 6.03
CA ALA A 104 17.19 -1.12 6.30
C ALA A 104 16.60 -1.54 7.66
N ASP A 105 16.08 -0.57 8.40
CA ASP A 105 15.42 -0.76 9.70
C ASP A 105 13.93 -1.10 9.54
N PHE A 106 13.27 -0.52 8.53
CA PHE A 106 11.85 -0.75 8.26
C PHE A 106 11.49 -0.54 6.79
N VAL A 107 10.36 -1.12 6.39
CA VAL A 107 9.74 -0.99 5.08
C VAL A 107 8.35 -0.37 5.24
N THR A 108 8.01 0.64 4.44
CA THR A 108 6.66 1.20 4.40
C THR A 108 5.92 0.76 3.14
N VAL A 109 4.61 0.56 3.23
CA VAL A 109 3.76 0.21 2.09
C VAL A 109 2.34 0.75 2.26
N HIS A 110 1.70 1.13 1.15
CA HIS A 110 0.25 1.30 1.12
C HIS A 110 -0.48 -0.05 1.05
N THR A 111 -1.19 -0.42 2.13
CA THR A 111 -1.92 -1.69 2.22
C THR A 111 -3.16 -1.73 1.32
N ARG A 112 -3.59 -2.94 0.95
CA ARG A 112 -4.84 -3.15 0.20
C ARG A 112 -5.65 -4.32 0.79
N PRO A 113 -6.98 -4.15 0.89
CA PRO A 113 -7.89 -5.14 1.50
C PRO A 113 -8.32 -6.22 0.50
N THR A 114 -7.41 -6.70 -0.36
CA THR A 114 -7.74 -7.67 -1.42
C THR A 114 -6.93 -8.95 -1.25
N PRO A 115 -7.51 -10.15 -1.50
CA PRO A 115 -6.89 -11.41 -1.08
C PRO A 115 -5.48 -11.66 -1.65
N GLU A 116 -5.22 -11.26 -2.89
CA GLU A 116 -3.88 -11.44 -3.49
C GLU A 116 -2.86 -10.53 -2.81
N GLU A 117 -3.16 -9.25 -2.67
CA GLU A 117 -2.30 -8.26 -2.04
C GLU A 117 -2.06 -8.56 -0.57
N SER A 118 -3.09 -8.94 0.19
CA SER A 118 -2.95 -9.32 1.60
C SER A 118 -2.03 -10.54 1.77
N ARG A 119 -2.15 -11.56 0.91
CA ARG A 119 -1.24 -12.73 0.92
C ARG A 119 0.20 -12.34 0.66
N VAL A 120 0.44 -11.43 -0.29
CA VAL A 120 1.79 -10.92 -0.56
C VAL A 120 2.33 -10.12 0.61
N GLU A 121 1.53 -9.22 1.19
CA GLU A 121 1.93 -8.42 2.37
C GLU A 121 2.25 -9.30 3.59
N SER A 122 1.49 -10.36 3.84
CA SER A 122 1.78 -11.32 4.93
C SER A 122 3.05 -12.14 4.67
N ALA A 123 3.32 -12.52 3.41
CA ALA A 123 4.54 -13.21 3.05
C ALA A 123 5.76 -12.29 3.22
N VAL A 124 5.69 -11.05 2.73
CA VAL A 124 6.74 -10.03 2.90
C VAL A 124 7.02 -9.78 4.37
N GLU A 125 5.99 -9.60 5.20
CA GLU A 125 6.16 -9.35 6.63
C GLU A 125 6.86 -10.52 7.34
N THR A 126 6.52 -11.76 6.98
CA THR A 126 7.18 -12.95 7.53
C THR A 126 8.68 -12.93 7.22
N GLU A 127 9.05 -12.73 5.95
CA GLU A 127 10.45 -12.77 5.51
C GLU A 127 11.26 -11.57 6.05
N LEU A 128 10.65 -10.39 6.16
CA LEU A 128 11.29 -9.21 6.76
C LEU A 128 11.51 -9.39 8.27
N ARG A 129 10.54 -9.98 8.99
CA ARG A 129 10.63 -10.23 10.43
C ARG A 129 11.78 -11.18 10.76
N ASP A 130 12.01 -12.19 9.95
CA ASP A 130 13.15 -13.12 10.11
C ASP A 130 14.50 -12.39 9.94
N GLY A 131 14.53 -11.30 9.18
CA GLY A 131 15.67 -10.39 9.03
C GLY A 131 15.74 -9.24 10.05
N GLY A 132 14.78 -9.14 10.98
CA GLY A 132 14.71 -8.07 11.97
C GLY A 132 14.22 -6.72 11.44
N VAL A 133 13.56 -6.70 10.27
CA VAL A 133 13.05 -5.49 9.61
C VAL A 133 11.54 -5.39 9.79
N GLU A 134 11.04 -4.23 10.20
CA GLU A 134 9.61 -3.99 10.43
C GLU A 134 8.88 -3.66 9.11
N LEU A 135 7.67 -4.18 8.90
CA LEU A 135 6.78 -3.74 7.81
C LEU A 135 5.68 -2.83 8.35
N ARG A 136 5.68 -1.56 7.94
CA ARG A 136 4.69 -0.54 8.31
C ARG A 136 3.67 -0.36 7.19
N ARG A 137 2.39 -0.47 7.53
CA ARG A 137 1.28 -0.44 6.58
C ARG A 137 0.48 0.85 6.73
N PHE A 138 0.15 1.46 5.60
CA PHE A 138 -0.61 2.71 5.55
C PHE A 138 -1.83 2.58 4.65
N TRP A 139 -2.98 3.05 5.13
CA TRP A 139 -4.16 3.21 4.29
C TRP A 139 -4.06 4.56 3.54
N GLY A 140 -4.54 4.62 2.30
CA GLY A 140 -4.39 5.85 1.49
C GLY A 140 -4.86 5.74 0.05
N HIS A 141 -5.89 4.94 -0.19
CA HIS A 141 -6.49 4.74 -1.51
C HIS A 141 -8.00 5.01 -1.54
N THR A 142 -8.53 5.63 -0.48
CA THR A 142 -9.91 6.11 -0.37
C THR A 142 -9.92 7.60 -0.09
N LEU A 143 -10.98 8.29 -0.48
CA LEU A 143 -11.14 9.73 -0.23
C LEU A 143 -11.34 10.04 1.26
N THR A 144 -12.12 9.22 1.95
CA THR A 144 -12.31 9.28 3.41
C THR A 144 -11.45 8.18 4.04
N HIS A 145 -10.65 8.52 5.05
CA HIS A 145 -9.88 7.52 5.77
C HIS A 145 -10.82 6.56 6.51
N LEU A 146 -10.37 5.33 6.79
CA LEU A 146 -11.20 4.36 7.50
C LEU A 146 -11.53 4.81 8.93
N ASP A 147 -10.61 5.53 9.56
CA ASP A 147 -10.77 6.03 10.93
C ASP A 147 -11.69 7.26 11.01
N ASP A 148 -11.92 7.92 9.87
CA ASP A 148 -12.83 9.06 9.76
C ASP A 148 -14.26 8.64 9.41
N LEU A 149 -14.52 7.34 9.27
CA LEU A 149 -15.86 6.84 8.98
C LEU A 149 -16.76 7.00 10.22
N PRO A 150 -18.01 7.49 10.05
CA PRO A 150 -18.97 7.59 11.15
C PRO A 150 -19.62 6.25 11.54
N MET A 151 -19.06 5.13 11.05
CA MET A 151 -19.45 3.77 11.41
C MET A 151 -18.26 2.82 11.30
N ALA A 152 -18.38 1.65 11.95
CA ALA A 152 -17.46 0.56 11.73
C ALA A 152 -17.63 -0.05 10.31
N LEU A 153 -16.56 -0.66 9.80
CA LEU A 153 -16.59 -1.37 8.51
C LEU A 153 -17.64 -2.49 8.45
N SER A 154 -17.86 -3.18 9.59
CA SER A 154 -18.89 -4.23 9.72
C SER A 154 -20.32 -3.70 9.58
N ASP A 155 -20.51 -2.40 9.80
CA ASP A 155 -21.81 -1.73 9.78
C ASP A 155 -22.00 -0.87 8.52
N LEU A 156 -21.17 -1.10 7.49
CA LEU A 156 -21.28 -0.40 6.22
C LEU A 156 -22.65 -0.66 5.58
N PRO A 157 -23.40 0.39 5.19
CA PRO A 157 -24.69 0.21 4.55
C PRO A 157 -24.56 -0.50 3.19
N ASP A 158 -25.43 -1.48 2.92
CA ASP A 158 -25.53 -2.16 1.61
C ASP A 158 -25.94 -1.23 0.46
N THR A 159 -26.38 -0.01 0.78
CA THR A 159 -26.77 1.00 -0.22
C THR A 159 -25.80 2.17 -0.21
N TYR A 160 -25.17 2.43 -1.36
CA TYR A 160 -24.26 3.56 -1.56
C TYR A 160 -24.82 4.91 -1.09
N THR A 161 -26.10 5.19 -1.38
CA THR A 161 -26.74 6.46 -0.99
C THR A 161 -26.77 6.67 0.53
N THR A 162 -26.95 5.60 1.31
CA THR A 162 -26.97 5.66 2.77
C THR A 162 -25.56 5.91 3.30
N PHE A 163 -24.57 5.17 2.79
CA PHE A 163 -23.15 5.39 3.07
C PHE A 163 -22.74 6.85 2.78
N ARG A 164 -23.00 7.32 1.56
CA ARG A 164 -22.63 8.68 1.11
C ARG A 164 -23.21 9.76 2.02
N LYS A 165 -24.51 9.68 2.33
CA LYS A 165 -25.18 10.67 3.19
C LYS A 165 -24.58 10.71 4.59
N ALA A 166 -24.24 9.56 5.16
CA ALA A 166 -23.66 9.50 6.49
C ALA A 166 -22.24 10.09 6.52
N VAL A 167 -21.39 9.74 5.54
CA VAL A 167 -20.03 10.27 5.42
C VAL A 167 -20.03 11.78 5.15
N GLU A 168 -20.87 12.27 4.23
CA GLU A 168 -20.97 13.71 3.95
C GLU A 168 -21.45 14.51 5.17
N SER A 169 -22.48 14.01 5.89
CA SER A 169 -22.96 14.67 7.11
C SER A 169 -21.89 14.73 8.19
N ALA A 170 -21.16 13.64 8.42
CA ALA A 170 -20.09 13.61 9.41
C ALA A 170 -18.92 14.54 9.05
N ALA A 171 -18.59 14.65 7.77
CA ALA A 171 -17.55 15.57 7.29
C ALA A 171 -17.94 17.05 7.47
N GLU A 172 -19.22 17.41 7.25
CA GLU A 172 -19.74 18.75 7.52
C GLU A 172 -19.68 19.10 9.02
N ASP A 173 -20.00 18.13 9.88
CA ASP A 173 -19.93 18.29 11.34
C ASP A 173 -18.47 18.45 11.82
N ALA A 174 -17.53 17.67 11.27
CA ALA A 174 -16.10 17.77 11.57
C ALA A 174 -15.49 19.10 11.12
N GLY A 175 -15.86 19.59 9.92
CA GLY A 175 -15.41 20.88 9.39
C GLY A 175 -15.90 22.10 10.18
N THR A 176 -16.90 21.92 11.05
CA THR A 176 -17.40 22.97 11.97
C THR A 176 -16.62 23.00 13.30
N GLY A 177 -15.85 21.96 13.62
CA GLY A 177 -15.13 21.80 14.89
C GLY A 177 -13.63 22.11 14.86
N ASP A 178 -12.98 22.13 13.69
CA ASP A 178 -11.51 22.04 13.59
C ASP A 178 -10.78 23.38 13.36
N ALA A 179 -11.14 24.42 14.12
CA ALA A 179 -10.29 25.61 14.24
C ALA A 179 -9.22 25.47 15.35
N ALA A 180 -9.11 24.30 16.01
CA ALA A 180 -8.28 24.16 17.21
C ALA A 180 -7.92 22.71 17.59
N ALA A 181 -7.17 21.97 16.76
CA ALA A 181 -6.30 20.92 17.29
C ALA A 181 -5.16 20.61 16.32
N GLY A 182 -3.93 20.55 16.85
CA GLY A 182 -2.73 20.25 16.09
C GLY A 182 -2.68 18.79 15.66
N ASP A 183 -2.06 18.60 14.50
CA ASP A 183 -1.82 17.32 13.84
C ASP A 183 -0.80 16.50 14.64
N GLU A 184 -1.30 15.61 15.49
CA GLU A 184 -0.54 14.55 16.14
C GLU A 184 -1.29 13.22 15.93
N HIS A 185 -1.20 12.63 14.75
CA HIS A 185 -1.54 11.22 14.55
C HIS A 185 -0.26 10.37 14.65
N ALA A 186 0.00 9.92 15.88
CA ALA A 186 1.01 8.92 16.18
C ALA A 186 0.63 7.54 15.64
N SER A 187 1.65 6.78 15.26
CA SER A 187 1.61 5.36 14.95
C SER A 187 0.84 4.54 16.00
N ASP A 188 -0.06 3.67 15.56
CA ASP A 188 -0.06 2.23 15.92
C ASP A 188 -1.36 1.56 15.48
N GLY A 189 -1.24 0.33 14.99
CA GLY A 189 -2.37 -0.56 14.80
C GLY A 189 -2.43 -1.16 13.41
N ASP A 190 -1.82 -2.34 13.28
CA ASP A 190 -2.25 -3.32 12.31
C ASP A 190 -3.80 -3.40 12.28
N PRO A 191 -4.48 -3.10 11.16
CA PRO A 191 -5.91 -3.38 11.05
C PRO A 191 -6.18 -4.90 10.98
N GLY A 192 -5.13 -5.74 10.93
CA GLY A 192 -5.14 -7.19 10.94
C GLY A 192 -5.73 -7.85 12.19
N GLY A 193 -6.23 -7.08 13.15
CA GLY A 193 -7.11 -7.55 14.21
C GLY A 193 -8.61 -7.62 13.84
N ARG A 194 -9.02 -7.21 12.63
CA ARG A 194 -10.43 -7.28 12.20
C ARG A 194 -10.67 -8.53 11.35
N ASP A 195 -11.77 -9.22 11.65
CA ASP A 195 -12.16 -10.49 11.03
C ASP A 195 -11.92 -10.50 9.52
N PRO A 196 -11.38 -11.60 8.96
CA PRO A 196 -11.20 -11.73 7.53
C PRO A 196 -12.55 -11.45 6.84
N LEU A 197 -12.51 -10.66 5.76
CA LEU A 197 -13.66 -10.47 4.90
C LEU A 197 -14.26 -11.85 4.59
N PRO A 198 -15.57 -12.06 4.77
CA PRO A 198 -16.19 -13.37 4.55
C PRO A 198 -15.86 -13.83 3.13
N GLU A 199 -15.41 -15.09 3.00
CA GLU A 199 -15.12 -15.65 1.69
C GLU A 199 -16.39 -15.58 0.82
N PRO A 200 -16.26 -15.21 -0.48
CA PRO A 200 -17.41 -15.14 -1.35
C PRO A 200 -18.06 -16.52 -1.42
N THR A 201 -19.33 -16.57 -1.01
CA THR A 201 -20.13 -17.79 -1.17
C THR A 201 -20.32 -18.01 -2.67
N VAL A 202 -19.78 -19.14 -3.17
CA VAL A 202 -19.97 -19.63 -4.54
C VAL A 202 -21.43 -19.99 -4.77
#